data_AF-A0A6N2BSZ8-F1
#
_entry.id   AF-A0A6N2BSZ8-F1
#
_cell.length_a   1.000
_cell.length_b   1.000
_cell.length_c   1.000
_cell.angle_alpha   90.00
_cell.angle_beta   90.00
_cell.angle_gamma   90.00
#
_symmetry.space_group_name_H-M   'P 1'
#
loop_
_entity.id
_entity.type
_entity.pdbx_description
1 polymer ?
#
loop_
_entity_poly.entity_id
_entity_poly.type
_entity_poly.pdbx_seq_one_letter_code
_entity_poly.pdbx_strand_id
1 'polypeptide(L)'
;MRVLMFPYLAYGHITPFFELAKKLSDRGFSIDFCSTPINLSLIKKKITQKYSSSIHLVEFHLPNLPELPPHYHTTNGLPIHLQSTLYQAITMSKPQFYEILKDQKPNVLVHDVMQPWAAGVAFSLNIPSIKFSITSIAMCCYFGHFLLKTGVEFPFPALYLKDHERDVTRPYDVEVKEELGENRAIMLVNSSRAIDGKYIDYLSEIGKTEILPTGVVIQDIAINEEEMEIVKWLGNKKENSTVYVSFGSENFLTKEEMEEVAYGLEVSNVHFVWVVRFPKEEQVVNLEDVLPQGFLQRNIGEKGRIIERWAPQTIILKHPSIGAFVTHSGWNSTLECIEFGVPIIALPMNFYSDQPLNARLIVKNGVGVEMARDGNGKIHRGNVAETIKDVIFGGKNIGEDLRRKVKDLRENIKLQREEEMDGVVNVLKRICDKNARSI
;
A
#
# COMPACT_ATOMS: atom_id res chain seq x y z
N MET A 1 27.50 6.19 -4.60
CA MET A 1 26.45 7.01 -5.23
C MET A 1 25.38 7.27 -4.19
N ARG A 2 25.00 8.53 -3.99
CA ARG A 2 24.09 8.97 -2.95
C ARG A 2 22.70 9.24 -3.53
N VAL A 3 21.68 8.64 -2.95
CA VAL A 3 20.28 8.77 -3.35
C VAL A 3 19.53 9.40 -2.18
N LEU A 4 18.85 10.52 -2.41
CA LEU A 4 17.89 11.04 -1.44
C LEU A 4 16.52 10.45 -1.74
N MET A 5 15.89 9.84 -0.73
CA MET A 5 14.56 9.25 -0.83
C MET A 5 13.56 10.09 -0.03
N PHE A 6 12.47 10.50 -0.68
CA PHE A 6 11.45 11.37 -0.08
C PHE A 6 10.04 10.78 -0.26
N PRO A 7 9.61 9.85 0.63
CA PRO A 7 8.26 9.30 0.65
C PRO A 7 7.21 10.32 1.11
N TYR A 8 5.95 10.10 0.71
CA TYR A 8 4.82 10.77 1.35
C TYR A 8 4.71 10.36 2.82
N LEU A 9 4.16 11.22 3.68
CA LEU A 9 4.21 11.09 5.13
C LEU A 9 3.24 10.04 5.74
N ALA A 10 2.83 9.07 4.92
CA ALA A 10 1.97 7.95 5.29
C ALA A 10 2.76 6.64 5.42
N TYR A 11 2.41 5.78 6.38
CA TYR A 11 3.13 4.51 6.59
C TYR A 11 3.07 3.56 5.40
N GLY A 12 1.98 3.62 4.64
CA GLY A 12 1.83 2.88 3.40
C GLY A 12 2.87 3.28 2.34
N HIS A 13 3.41 4.50 2.40
CA HIS A 13 4.44 5.00 1.49
C HIS A 13 5.83 4.85 2.09
N ILE A 14 6.01 5.27 3.35
CA ILE A 14 7.29 5.22 4.07
C ILE A 14 7.85 3.80 4.12
N THR A 15 7.01 2.79 4.38
CA THR A 15 7.47 1.41 4.56
C THR A 15 8.06 0.83 3.25
N PRO A 16 7.36 0.83 2.10
CA PRO A 16 7.94 0.43 0.82
C PRO A 16 9.20 1.22 0.43
N PHE A 17 9.23 2.54 0.67
CA PHE A 17 10.43 3.34 0.43
C PHE A 17 11.61 2.87 1.26
N PHE A 18 11.38 2.53 2.54
CA PHE A 18 12.43 2.04 3.42
C PHE A 18 12.92 0.65 3.02
N GLU A 19 12.04 -0.24 2.54
CA GLU A 19 12.45 -1.54 2.00
C GLU A 19 13.25 -1.39 0.70
N LEU A 20 12.86 -0.47 -0.18
CA LEU A 20 13.65 -0.13 -1.37
C LEU A 20 15.03 0.45 -0.98
N ALA A 21 15.10 1.30 0.06
CA ALA A 21 16.36 1.84 0.57
C ALA A 21 17.34 0.75 1.02
N LYS A 22 16.84 -0.30 1.71
CA LYS A 22 17.66 -1.47 2.08
C LYS A 22 18.16 -2.22 0.86
N LYS A 23 17.28 -2.49 -0.12
CA LYS A 23 17.68 -3.18 -1.35
C LYS A 23 18.75 -2.39 -2.11
N LEU A 24 18.59 -1.07 -2.24
CA LEU A 24 19.60 -0.21 -2.87
C LEU A 24 20.90 -0.16 -2.05
N SER A 25 20.82 -0.15 -0.72
CA SER A 25 22.01 -0.23 0.15
C SER A 25 22.80 -1.52 -0.08
N ASP A 26 22.11 -2.65 -0.22
CA ASP A 26 22.72 -3.95 -0.55
C ASP A 26 23.44 -3.95 -1.92
N ARG A 27 23.12 -2.98 -2.79
CA ARG A 27 23.73 -2.75 -4.10
C ARG A 27 24.75 -1.60 -4.11
N GLY A 28 25.18 -1.14 -2.94
CA GLY A 28 26.26 -0.17 -2.78
C GLY A 28 25.84 1.30 -2.90
N PHE A 29 24.54 1.59 -2.84
CA PHE A 29 24.07 2.97 -2.75
C PHE A 29 24.10 3.45 -1.29
N SER A 30 24.44 4.72 -1.09
CA SER A 30 24.23 5.44 0.17
C SER A 30 22.90 6.17 0.08
N ILE A 31 22.04 6.01 1.07
CA ILE A 31 20.67 6.50 1.08
C ILE A 31 20.53 7.58 2.14
N ASP A 32 20.04 8.74 1.72
CA ASP A 32 19.54 9.77 2.63
C ASP A 32 18.01 9.65 2.67
N PHE A 33 17.49 9.08 3.75
CA PHE A 33 16.06 8.85 3.94
C PHE A 33 15.41 10.06 4.61
N CYS A 34 14.68 10.85 3.82
CA CYS A 34 14.13 12.14 4.22
C CYS A 34 12.67 12.02 4.65
N SER A 35 12.34 12.44 5.88
CA SER A 35 10.96 12.45 6.40
C SER A 35 10.86 13.31 7.66
N THR A 36 9.65 13.49 8.20
CA THR A 36 9.42 14.21 9.46
C THR A 36 10.01 13.50 10.68
N PRO A 37 10.42 14.23 11.74
CA PRO A 37 11.01 13.65 12.94
C PRO A 37 10.17 12.54 13.58
N ILE A 38 8.84 12.70 13.62
CA ILE A 38 7.94 11.68 14.18
C ILE A 38 8.02 10.36 13.39
N ASN A 39 8.03 10.43 12.07
CA ASN A 39 8.16 9.25 11.20
C ASN A 39 9.57 8.65 11.28
N LEU A 40 10.61 9.48 11.29
CA LEU A 40 12.01 9.04 11.39
C LEU A 40 12.31 8.34 12.72
N SER A 41 11.68 8.77 13.81
CA SER A 41 11.84 8.10 15.12
C SER A 41 11.45 6.62 15.08
N LEU A 42 10.47 6.27 14.23
CA LEU A 42 9.99 4.91 14.06
C LEU A 42 10.85 4.12 13.07
N ILE A 43 11.36 4.76 12.03
CA ILE A 43 12.30 4.15 11.08
C ILE A 43 13.65 3.87 11.73
N LYS A 44 14.15 4.77 12.59
CA LYS A 44 15.42 4.60 13.31
C LYS A 44 15.49 3.27 14.06
N LYS A 45 14.37 2.85 14.67
CA LYS A 45 14.28 1.56 15.38
C LYS A 45 14.39 0.33 14.46
N LYS A 46 14.12 0.49 13.17
CA LYS A 46 14.19 -0.57 12.15
C LYS A 46 15.54 -0.61 11.41
N ILE A 47 16.44 0.35 11.63
CA ILE A 47 17.78 0.34 11.03
C ILE A 47 18.67 -0.59 11.86
N THR A 48 18.95 -1.77 11.31
CA THR A 48 19.91 -2.72 11.89
C THR A 48 21.35 -2.27 11.67
N GLN A 49 22.30 -2.85 12.41
CA GLN A 49 23.74 -2.63 12.22
C GLN A 49 24.20 -2.82 10.76
N LYS A 50 23.56 -3.71 10.00
CA LYS A 50 23.84 -3.93 8.56
C LYS A 50 23.72 -2.64 7.73
N TYR A 51 22.76 -1.78 8.06
CA TYR A 51 22.41 -0.61 7.24
C TYR A 51 22.83 0.73 7.88
N SER A 52 23.43 0.71 9.08
CA SER A 52 23.73 1.93 9.84
C SER A 52 24.77 2.84 9.17
N SER A 53 25.62 2.28 8.31
CA SER A 53 26.62 3.03 7.55
C SER A 53 26.13 3.49 6.17
N SER A 54 25.03 2.91 5.67
CA SER A 54 24.55 3.15 4.31
C SER A 54 23.23 3.92 4.26
N ILE A 55 22.42 3.89 5.32
CA ILE A 55 21.14 4.62 5.42
C ILE A 55 21.26 5.71 6.49
N HIS A 56 21.22 6.96 6.05
CA HIS A 56 21.25 8.16 6.89
C HIS A 56 19.85 8.77 6.94
N LEU A 57 19.43 9.24 8.12
CA LEU A 57 18.12 9.88 8.29
C LEU A 57 18.26 11.41 8.16
N VAL A 58 17.40 12.02 7.35
CA VAL A 58 17.39 13.47 7.11
C VAL A 58 16.06 14.05 7.54
N GLU A 59 16.08 14.97 8.51
CA GLU A 59 14.87 15.56 9.06
C GLU A 59 14.26 16.61 8.13
N PHE A 60 12.97 16.44 7.83
CA PHE A 60 12.14 17.40 7.12
C PHE A 60 11.10 17.98 8.08
N HIS A 61 11.07 19.30 8.26
CA HIS A 61 10.20 19.95 9.23
C HIS A 61 9.05 20.68 8.53
N LEU A 62 7.83 20.33 8.90
CA LEU A 62 6.65 21.07 8.46
C LEU A 62 6.52 22.39 9.23
N PRO A 63 5.90 23.43 8.65
CA PRO A 63 5.54 24.62 9.42
C PRO A 63 4.68 24.24 10.62
N ASN A 64 4.87 24.95 11.73
CA ASN A 64 4.01 24.79 12.89
C ASN A 64 2.69 25.54 12.64
N LEU A 65 1.62 24.78 12.38
CA LEU A 65 0.27 25.32 12.24
C LEU A 65 -0.51 24.99 13.53
N PRO A 66 -1.39 25.89 14.02
CA PRO A 66 -2.16 25.66 15.25
C PRO A 66 -2.91 24.32 15.26
N GLU A 67 -3.50 23.95 14.13
CA GLU A 67 -4.25 22.72 13.91
C GLU A 67 -3.38 21.51 13.53
N LEU A 68 -2.07 21.71 13.25
CA LEU A 68 -1.15 20.67 12.82
C LEU A 68 0.16 20.66 13.65
N PRO A 69 0.08 20.33 14.95
CA PRO A 69 1.24 20.17 15.82
C PRO A 69 2.17 19.02 15.36
N PRO A 70 3.42 18.95 15.86
CA PRO A 70 4.43 17.97 15.39
C PRO A 70 4.00 16.50 15.41
N HIS A 71 3.10 16.10 16.31
CA HIS A 71 2.61 14.72 16.37
C HIS A 71 1.63 14.36 15.23
N TYR A 72 1.13 15.37 14.50
CA TYR A 72 0.31 15.23 13.28
C TYR A 72 1.10 15.46 12.00
N HIS A 73 2.44 15.54 12.06
CA HIS A 73 3.30 15.58 10.88
C HIS A 73 3.47 14.17 10.24
N THR A 74 2.38 13.41 10.19
CA THR A 74 2.24 12.03 9.72
C THR A 74 0.76 11.73 9.48
N THR A 75 0.41 10.82 8.57
CA THR A 75 -1.00 10.39 8.43
C THR A 75 -1.45 9.46 9.55
N ASN A 76 -0.52 8.90 10.34
CA ASN A 76 -0.85 7.92 11.37
C ASN A 76 -1.70 8.51 12.49
N GLY A 77 -3.00 8.28 12.39
CA GLY A 77 -4.01 8.84 13.27
C GLY A 77 -4.10 10.35 13.19
N LEU A 78 -3.81 10.88 12.01
CA LEU A 78 -4.27 12.19 11.63
C LEU A 78 -5.80 12.15 11.46
N PRO A 79 -6.54 13.08 12.05
CA PRO A 79 -7.95 13.27 11.76
C PRO A 79 -8.21 13.46 10.26
N ILE A 80 -9.28 12.86 9.74
CA ILE A 80 -9.59 12.89 8.29
C ILE A 80 -9.71 14.33 7.79
N HIS A 81 -10.31 15.22 8.58
CA HIS A 81 -10.49 16.62 8.22
C HIS A 81 -9.17 17.42 8.15
N LEU A 82 -8.06 16.90 8.70
CA LEU A 82 -6.73 17.53 8.66
C LEU A 82 -5.83 17.01 7.52
N GLN A 83 -6.29 16.06 6.71
CA GLN A 83 -5.50 15.53 5.58
C GLN A 83 -5.12 16.63 4.58
N SER A 84 -6.04 17.55 4.28
CA SER A 84 -5.79 18.70 3.40
C SER A 84 -4.77 19.66 4.02
N THR A 85 -4.88 19.93 5.33
CA THR A 85 -3.93 20.76 6.08
C THR A 85 -2.53 20.16 6.08
N LEU A 86 -2.39 18.85 6.29
CA LEU A 86 -1.10 18.17 6.19
C LEU A 86 -0.49 18.32 4.79
N TYR A 87 -1.29 18.12 3.74
CA TYR A 87 -0.84 18.28 2.35
C TYR A 87 -0.39 19.72 2.05
N GLN A 88 -1.13 20.72 2.56
CA GLN A 88 -0.75 22.13 2.45
C GLN A 88 0.57 22.42 3.19
N ALA A 89 0.73 21.94 4.42
CA ALA A 89 1.96 22.10 5.20
C ALA A 89 3.18 21.49 4.48
N ILE A 90 3.04 20.29 3.91
CA ILE A 90 4.08 19.66 3.07
C ILE A 90 4.45 20.56 1.88
N THR A 91 3.45 21.15 1.21
CA THR A 91 3.65 22.02 0.05
C THR A 91 4.30 23.35 0.45
N MET A 92 3.97 23.91 1.61
CA MET A 92 4.59 25.12 2.17
C MET A 92 6.06 24.90 2.52
N SER A 93 6.47 23.67 2.85
CA SER A 93 7.85 23.32 3.19
C SER A 93 8.79 23.17 1.97
N LYS A 94 8.36 23.53 0.75
CA LYS A 94 9.24 23.59 -0.44
C LYS A 94 10.58 24.31 -0.21
N PRO A 95 10.64 25.50 0.43
CA PRO A 95 11.91 26.20 0.66
C PRO A 95 12.85 25.40 1.59
N GLN A 96 12.31 24.71 2.58
CA GLN A 96 13.12 23.86 3.44
C GLN A 96 13.67 22.65 2.68
N PHE A 97 12.82 22.01 1.85
CA PHE A 97 13.26 20.89 1.01
C PHE A 97 14.37 21.30 0.02
N TYR A 98 14.31 22.53 -0.49
CA TYR A 98 15.38 23.11 -1.31
C TYR A 98 16.71 23.17 -0.56
N GLU A 99 16.73 23.69 0.67
CA GLU A 99 17.97 23.73 1.48
C GLU A 99 18.47 22.31 1.80
N ILE A 100 17.58 21.35 2.08
CA ILE A 100 17.96 19.94 2.27
C ILE A 100 18.68 19.40 1.03
N LEU A 101 18.12 19.57 -0.17
CA LEU A 101 18.75 19.08 -1.40
C LEU A 101 20.10 19.75 -1.68
N LYS A 102 20.19 21.06 -1.42
CA LYS A 102 21.40 21.86 -1.58
C LYS A 102 22.52 21.45 -0.62
N ASP A 103 22.17 21.05 0.61
CA ASP A 103 23.14 20.61 1.62
C ASP A 103 23.56 19.16 1.42
N GLN A 104 22.61 18.25 1.20
CA GLN A 104 22.88 16.81 1.04
C GLN A 104 23.59 16.49 -0.30
N LYS A 105 23.34 17.30 -1.34
CA LYS A 105 23.86 17.17 -2.70
C LYS A 105 23.76 15.73 -3.24
N PRO A 106 22.55 15.12 -3.24
CA PRO A 106 22.39 13.76 -3.73
C PRO A 106 22.68 13.69 -5.23
N ASN A 107 23.11 12.52 -5.71
CA ASN A 107 23.29 12.30 -7.14
C ASN A 107 21.94 12.21 -7.87
N VAL A 108 20.90 11.75 -7.18
CA VAL A 108 19.54 11.61 -7.69
C VAL A 108 18.53 11.66 -6.54
N LEU A 109 17.39 12.31 -6.78
CA LEU A 109 16.21 12.29 -5.91
C LEU A 109 15.26 11.18 -6.34
N VAL A 110 14.84 10.33 -5.41
CA VAL A 110 13.68 9.44 -5.58
C VAL A 110 12.56 9.96 -4.70
N HIS A 111 11.48 10.47 -5.29
CA HIS A 111 10.37 11.07 -4.56
C HIS A 111 9.05 10.36 -4.83
N ASP A 112 8.11 10.52 -3.91
CA ASP A 112 6.77 9.97 -4.04
C ASP A 112 5.97 10.66 -5.16
N VAL A 113 5.12 9.90 -5.84
CA VAL A 113 4.17 10.42 -6.84
C VAL A 113 3.17 11.41 -6.25
N MET A 114 2.91 11.34 -4.93
CA MET A 114 2.03 12.27 -4.21
C MET A 114 2.63 13.67 -4.02
N GLN A 115 3.91 13.87 -4.34
CA GLN A 115 4.63 15.13 -4.14
C GLN A 115 5.35 15.57 -5.43
N PRO A 116 4.62 15.79 -6.54
CA PRO A 116 5.23 16.09 -7.85
C PRO A 116 6.08 17.37 -7.84
N TRP A 117 5.79 18.31 -6.92
CA TRP A 117 6.57 19.52 -6.75
C TRP A 117 8.05 19.28 -6.37
N ALA A 118 8.37 18.12 -5.77
CA ALA A 118 9.74 17.80 -5.37
C ALA A 118 10.68 17.70 -6.58
N ALA A 119 10.16 17.26 -7.73
CA ALA A 119 10.90 17.24 -8.99
C ALA A 119 11.33 18.64 -9.44
N GLY A 120 10.46 19.65 -9.31
CA GLY A 120 10.77 21.03 -9.65
C GLY A 120 11.83 21.65 -8.75
N VAL A 121 11.82 21.32 -7.45
CA VAL A 121 12.87 21.76 -6.51
C VAL A 121 14.21 21.09 -6.83
N ALA A 122 14.22 19.81 -7.20
CA ALA A 122 15.44 19.13 -7.62
C ALA A 122 15.98 19.70 -8.94
N PHE A 123 15.10 19.99 -9.90
CA PHE A 123 15.45 20.59 -11.18
C PHE A 123 16.15 21.94 -11.04
N SER A 124 15.70 22.81 -10.12
CA SER A 124 16.34 24.12 -9.89
C SER A 124 17.77 24.01 -9.33
N LEU A 125 18.14 22.84 -8.80
CA LEU A 125 19.47 22.50 -8.31
C LEU A 125 20.26 21.60 -9.27
N ASN A 126 19.75 21.35 -10.48
CA ASN A 126 20.31 20.39 -11.44
C ASN A 126 20.43 18.96 -10.90
N ILE A 127 19.53 18.57 -10.00
CA ILE A 127 19.44 17.22 -9.44
C ILE A 127 18.37 16.44 -10.21
N PRO A 128 18.72 15.33 -10.88
CA PRO A 128 17.78 14.43 -11.52
C PRO A 128 16.80 13.87 -10.49
N SER A 129 15.55 13.72 -10.91
CA SER A 129 14.51 13.14 -10.09
C SER A 129 13.88 11.91 -10.76
N ILE A 130 13.48 10.96 -9.93
CA ILE A 130 12.74 9.75 -10.29
C ILE A 130 11.52 9.66 -9.38
N LYS A 131 10.37 9.33 -9.95
CA LYS A 131 9.15 9.07 -9.18
C LYS A 131 9.17 7.64 -8.66
N PHE A 132 8.71 7.38 -7.45
CA PHE A 132 8.41 6.04 -6.98
C PHE A 132 6.93 5.95 -6.60
N SER A 133 6.20 5.11 -7.32
CA SER A 133 4.80 4.82 -7.07
C SER A 133 4.66 3.55 -6.21
N ILE A 134 3.98 3.69 -5.08
CA ILE A 134 3.59 2.58 -4.20
C ILE A 134 2.14 2.15 -4.43
N THR A 135 1.47 2.69 -5.44
CA THR A 135 0.12 2.31 -5.86
C THR A 135 0.16 1.33 -7.02
N SER A 136 -0.98 0.69 -7.30
CA SER A 136 -1.11 -0.19 -8.46
C SER A 136 -0.90 0.56 -9.77
N ILE A 137 -0.01 0.03 -10.62
CA ILE A 137 0.22 0.61 -11.95
C ILE A 137 -0.97 0.37 -12.89
N ALA A 138 -1.80 -0.65 -12.63
CA ALA A 138 -3.06 -0.87 -13.34
C ALA A 138 -4.04 0.30 -13.09
N MET A 139 -4.09 0.81 -11.86
CA MET A 139 -4.85 2.01 -11.52
C MET A 139 -4.29 3.26 -12.22
N CYS A 140 -2.97 3.48 -12.16
CA CYS A 140 -2.33 4.58 -12.86
C CYS A 140 -2.55 4.51 -14.37
N CYS A 141 -2.55 3.30 -14.95
CA CYS A 141 -2.84 3.05 -16.36
C CYS A 141 -4.28 3.44 -16.71
N TYR A 142 -5.25 3.10 -15.86
CA TYR A 142 -6.66 3.43 -16.07
C TYR A 142 -6.90 4.95 -16.07
N PHE A 143 -6.48 5.67 -15.03
CA PHE A 143 -6.68 7.13 -14.98
C PHE A 143 -5.78 7.88 -15.95
N GLY A 144 -4.53 7.44 -16.12
CA GLY A 144 -3.58 8.02 -17.08
C GLY A 144 -4.10 7.93 -18.52
N HIS A 145 -4.81 6.87 -18.87
CA HIS A 145 -5.48 6.78 -20.17
C HIS A 145 -6.50 7.90 -20.37
N PHE A 146 -7.45 8.08 -19.44
CA PHE A 146 -8.49 9.10 -19.61
C PHE A 146 -7.93 10.52 -19.59
N LEU A 147 -6.80 10.74 -18.89
CA LEU A 147 -6.07 12.00 -18.89
C LEU A 147 -5.36 12.28 -20.23
N LEU A 148 -4.70 11.27 -20.81
CA LEU A 148 -3.81 11.45 -21.98
C LEU A 148 -4.48 11.12 -23.33
N LYS A 149 -5.59 10.39 -23.31
CA LYS A 149 -6.32 9.87 -24.48
C LYS A 149 -7.82 10.17 -24.35
N THR A 150 -8.14 11.44 -24.12
CA THR A 150 -9.53 11.89 -23.94
C THR A 150 -10.42 11.46 -25.12
N GLY A 151 -11.58 10.89 -24.81
CA GLY A 151 -12.55 10.42 -25.81
C GLY A 151 -12.22 9.08 -26.47
N VAL A 152 -11.11 8.43 -26.08
CA VAL A 152 -10.76 7.07 -26.52
C VAL A 152 -11.24 6.06 -25.47
N GLU A 153 -11.69 4.89 -25.93
CA GLU A 153 -12.07 3.79 -25.04
C GLU A 153 -10.83 3.16 -24.40
N PHE A 154 -10.93 2.83 -23.11
CA PHE A 154 -9.84 2.19 -22.38
C PHE A 154 -9.64 0.75 -22.87
N PRO A 155 -8.42 0.36 -23.31
CA PRO A 155 -8.20 -0.92 -24.00
C PRO A 155 -8.22 -2.16 -23.09
N PHE A 156 -8.33 -2.00 -21.76
CA PHE A 156 -8.33 -3.13 -20.83
C PHE A 156 -9.66 -3.23 -20.07
N PRO A 157 -10.68 -3.89 -20.62
CA PRO A 157 -12.04 -3.92 -20.05
C PRO A 157 -12.13 -4.66 -18.71
N ALA A 158 -11.08 -5.40 -18.33
CA ALA A 158 -11.00 -6.05 -17.02
C ALA A 158 -10.88 -5.04 -15.86
N LEU A 159 -10.44 -3.81 -16.12
CA LEU A 159 -10.39 -2.74 -15.13
C LEU A 159 -11.51 -1.75 -15.43
N TYR A 160 -12.42 -1.60 -14.49
CA TYR A 160 -13.54 -0.68 -14.60
C TYR A 160 -14.01 -0.27 -13.21
N LEU A 161 -14.63 0.91 -13.15
CA LEU A 161 -15.38 1.36 -11.99
C LEU A 161 -16.87 1.05 -12.20
N LYS A 162 -17.53 0.54 -11.15
CA LYS A 162 -18.99 0.41 -11.06
C LYS A 162 -19.63 1.79 -10.92
N ASP A 163 -20.93 1.89 -11.17
CA ASP A 163 -21.64 3.18 -11.16
C ASP A 163 -21.49 3.93 -9.83
N HIS A 164 -21.73 3.27 -8.69
CA HIS A 164 -21.53 3.87 -7.36
C HIS A 164 -20.06 4.21 -7.02
N GLU A 165 -19.09 3.72 -7.80
CA GLU A 165 -17.66 4.04 -7.65
C GLU A 165 -17.25 5.23 -8.55
N ARG A 166 -18.03 5.55 -9.59
CA ARG A 166 -17.77 6.66 -10.53
C ARG A 166 -18.25 8.00 -9.98
N ASP A 167 -19.38 8.01 -9.30
CA ASP A 167 -20.07 9.22 -8.83
C ASP A 167 -19.45 9.84 -7.56
N VAL A 168 -18.17 9.57 -7.30
CA VAL A 168 -17.45 10.04 -6.12
C VAL A 168 -16.52 11.18 -6.52
N THR A 169 -16.71 12.36 -5.90
CA THR A 169 -15.82 13.52 -6.07
C THR A 169 -14.42 13.18 -5.60
N ARG A 170 -13.41 13.31 -6.46
CA ARG A 170 -12.02 13.00 -6.13
C ARG A 170 -11.34 14.26 -5.60
N PRO A 171 -10.92 14.29 -4.32
CA PRO A 171 -10.38 15.50 -3.70
C PRO A 171 -8.99 15.92 -4.21
N TYR A 172 -8.36 15.12 -5.08
CA TYR A 172 -6.99 15.33 -5.57
C TYR A 172 -6.91 15.44 -7.09
N ASP A 173 -7.89 16.04 -7.74
CA ASP A 173 -7.72 16.57 -9.10
C ASP A 173 -6.73 17.75 -9.04
N VAL A 174 -5.47 17.44 -8.73
CA VAL A 174 -4.35 18.36 -8.83
C VAL A 174 -4.12 18.53 -10.32
N GLU A 175 -4.16 19.78 -10.80
CA GLU A 175 -3.62 20.13 -12.10
C GLU A 175 -2.14 19.69 -12.15
N VAL A 176 -1.88 18.49 -12.66
CA VAL A 176 -0.53 18.06 -13.00
C VAL A 176 -0.18 18.73 -14.33
N LYS A 177 0.07 20.05 -14.27
CA LYS A 177 0.89 20.71 -15.29
C LYS A 177 2.34 20.38 -14.97
N GLU A 178 2.77 19.21 -15.38
CA GLU A 178 4.20 18.89 -15.40
C GLU A 178 4.84 19.63 -16.56
N GLU A 179 5.78 20.53 -16.26
CA GLU A 179 6.79 20.97 -17.22
C GLU A 179 7.71 19.78 -17.51
N LEU A 180 7.28 18.92 -18.42
CA LEU A 180 8.14 17.89 -18.98
C LEU A 180 9.24 18.60 -19.78
N GLY A 181 10.43 18.72 -19.18
CA GLY A 181 11.64 18.97 -19.95
C GLY A 181 11.81 17.90 -21.03
N GLU A 182 12.64 18.15 -22.04
CA GLU A 182 12.80 17.29 -23.23
C GLU A 182 13.25 15.84 -22.93
N ASN A 183 13.62 15.51 -21.69
CA ASN A 183 14.02 14.18 -21.26
C ASN A 183 12.83 13.30 -20.83
N ARG A 184 12.85 12.04 -21.26
CA ARG A 184 11.87 11.00 -20.85
C ARG A 184 11.85 10.86 -19.32
N ALA A 185 10.70 11.07 -18.68
CA ALA A 185 10.54 10.89 -17.24
C ALA A 185 10.75 9.41 -16.84
N ILE A 186 11.17 9.17 -15.59
CA ILE A 186 11.40 7.82 -15.06
C ILE A 186 10.52 7.62 -13.82
N MET A 187 9.83 6.48 -13.77
CA MET A 187 8.99 6.09 -12.64
C MET A 187 9.31 4.65 -12.22
N LEU A 188 9.69 4.49 -10.96
CA LEU A 188 9.74 3.20 -10.29
C LEU A 188 8.34 2.83 -9.81
N VAL A 189 7.99 1.55 -9.85
CA VAL A 189 6.70 1.05 -9.31
C VAL A 189 6.94 -0.12 -8.37
N ASN A 190 6.27 -0.11 -7.22
CA ASN A 190 6.27 -1.24 -6.30
C ASN A 190 5.38 -2.35 -6.87
N SER A 191 5.84 -3.03 -7.91
CA SER A 191 5.16 -4.13 -8.58
C SER A 191 6.19 -5.04 -9.26
N SER A 192 5.71 -5.96 -10.09
CA SER A 192 6.47 -6.82 -10.98
C SER A 192 5.76 -6.93 -12.33
N ARG A 193 6.51 -7.12 -13.42
CA ARG A 193 5.95 -7.39 -14.76
C ARG A 193 5.10 -8.65 -14.76
N ALA A 194 5.36 -9.61 -13.86
CA ALA A 194 4.52 -10.78 -13.65
C ALA A 194 3.07 -10.43 -13.30
N ILE A 195 2.84 -9.28 -12.65
CA ILE A 195 1.50 -8.78 -12.29
C ILE A 195 0.98 -7.84 -13.38
N ASP A 196 1.80 -6.85 -13.77
CA ASP A 196 1.32 -5.65 -14.45
C ASP A 196 2.01 -5.35 -15.80
N GLY A 197 2.78 -6.27 -16.37
CA GLY A 197 3.65 -6.01 -17.52
C GLY A 197 2.98 -5.25 -18.66
N LYS A 198 1.76 -5.66 -19.06
CA LYS A 198 1.00 -4.99 -20.13
C LYS A 198 0.53 -3.57 -19.77
N TYR A 199 0.23 -3.30 -18.49
CA TYR A 199 -0.17 -1.98 -18.02
C TYR A 199 1.03 -1.05 -17.92
N ILE A 200 2.19 -1.59 -17.51
CA ILE A 200 3.49 -0.91 -17.54
C ILE A 200 3.82 -0.46 -18.97
N ASP A 201 3.73 -1.38 -19.94
CA ASP A 201 4.07 -1.09 -21.34
C ASP A 201 3.14 -0.02 -21.92
N TYR A 202 1.83 -0.19 -21.71
CA TYR A 202 0.84 0.75 -22.22
C TYR A 202 1.00 2.16 -21.63
N LEU A 203 1.12 2.28 -20.30
CA LEU A 203 1.29 3.58 -19.65
C LEU A 203 2.63 4.22 -20.04
N SER A 204 3.68 3.42 -20.21
CA SER A 204 4.98 3.88 -20.68
C SER A 204 4.90 4.51 -22.08
N GLU A 205 4.12 3.89 -22.98
CA GLU A 205 3.90 4.37 -24.34
C GLU A 205 3.10 5.68 -24.36
N ILE A 206 1.92 5.70 -23.75
CA ILE A 206 1.03 6.87 -23.82
C ILE A 206 1.59 8.07 -23.04
N GLY A 207 2.30 7.81 -21.93
CA GLY A 207 2.84 8.84 -21.04
C GLY A 207 4.30 9.20 -21.33
N LYS A 208 4.93 8.61 -22.36
CA LYS A 208 6.36 8.79 -22.69
C LYS A 208 7.26 8.74 -21.44
N THR A 209 7.00 7.78 -20.56
CA THR A 209 7.69 7.61 -19.26
C THR A 209 8.35 6.25 -19.23
N GLU A 210 9.62 6.14 -18.84
CA GLU A 210 10.28 4.86 -18.59
C GLU A 210 9.80 4.33 -17.22
N ILE A 211 9.09 3.21 -17.21
CA ILE A 211 8.47 2.64 -16.01
C ILE A 211 9.18 1.33 -15.65
N LEU A 212 9.72 1.25 -14.43
CA LEU A 212 10.52 0.13 -13.96
C LEU A 212 9.92 -0.47 -12.68
N PRO A 213 9.55 -1.77 -12.67
CA PRO A 213 9.18 -2.45 -11.45
C PRO A 213 10.38 -2.68 -10.52
N THR A 214 10.14 -2.69 -9.21
CA THR A 214 11.16 -2.92 -8.17
C THR A 214 11.23 -4.37 -7.67
N GLY A 215 10.50 -5.30 -8.31
CA GLY A 215 10.48 -6.72 -7.91
C GLY A 215 9.70 -6.99 -6.62
N VAL A 216 8.74 -6.11 -6.30
CA VAL A 216 7.98 -6.07 -5.04
C VAL A 216 8.88 -5.85 -3.81
N VAL A 217 8.58 -4.81 -3.04
CA VAL A 217 9.23 -4.49 -1.77
C VAL A 217 8.22 -4.63 -0.63
N ILE A 218 8.43 -5.63 0.23
CA ILE A 218 7.58 -5.96 1.38
C ILE A 218 8.45 -5.97 2.62
N GLN A 219 7.88 -5.48 3.73
CA GLN A 219 8.56 -5.49 5.01
C GLN A 219 8.67 -6.91 5.57
N ASP A 220 9.89 -7.31 5.93
CA ASP A 220 10.08 -8.50 6.77
C ASP A 220 10.10 -8.10 8.25
N ILE A 221 9.25 -8.73 9.05
CA ILE A 221 9.10 -8.44 10.49
C ILE A 221 9.57 -9.65 11.28
N ALA A 222 10.44 -9.42 12.25
CA ALA A 222 10.84 -10.42 13.24
C ALA A 222 9.79 -10.53 14.35
N ILE A 223 9.53 -11.75 14.82
CA ILE A 223 8.47 -12.07 15.80
C ILE A 223 8.87 -11.60 17.21
N ASN A 224 7.98 -10.90 17.92
CA ASN A 224 8.08 -10.54 19.33
C ASN A 224 7.06 -11.31 20.22
N GLU A 225 7.06 -11.04 21.53
CA GLU A 225 6.26 -11.80 22.52
C GLU A 225 4.74 -11.62 22.38
N GLU A 226 4.23 -10.41 22.12
CA GLU A 226 2.79 -10.17 21.89
C GLU A 226 2.32 -10.89 20.61
N GLU A 227 3.20 -10.93 19.61
CA GLU A 227 2.97 -11.63 18.35
C GLU A 227 2.93 -13.16 18.54
N MET A 228 3.50 -13.70 19.64
CA MET A 228 3.43 -15.14 19.93
C MET A 228 2.04 -15.61 20.37
N GLU A 229 1.21 -14.77 20.98
CA GLU A 229 -0.12 -15.21 21.43
C GLU A 229 -1.06 -15.52 20.27
N ILE A 230 -1.09 -14.63 19.27
CA ILE A 230 -1.89 -14.84 18.07
C ILE A 230 -1.36 -16.04 17.27
N VAL A 231 -0.04 -16.21 17.19
CA VAL A 231 0.59 -17.38 16.55
C VAL A 231 0.20 -18.67 17.27
N LYS A 232 0.24 -18.71 18.61
CA LYS A 232 -0.22 -19.88 19.39
C LYS A 232 -1.68 -20.21 19.13
N TRP A 233 -2.55 -19.19 19.08
CA TRP A 233 -3.97 -19.40 18.80
C TRP A 233 -4.19 -19.95 17.38
N LEU A 234 -3.49 -19.42 16.38
CA LEU A 234 -3.52 -19.90 15.00
C LEU A 234 -2.95 -21.31 14.86
N GLY A 235 -1.93 -21.67 15.66
CA GLY A 235 -1.31 -23.00 15.70
C GLY A 235 -2.27 -24.12 16.10
N ASN A 236 -3.36 -23.79 16.78
CA ASN A 236 -4.42 -24.74 17.14
C ASN A 236 -5.49 -24.91 16.05
N LYS A 237 -5.35 -24.24 14.89
CA LYS A 237 -6.30 -24.29 13.78
C LYS A 237 -5.76 -25.18 12.65
N LYS A 238 -6.67 -25.76 11.86
CA LYS A 238 -6.29 -26.52 10.66
C LYS A 238 -5.70 -25.57 9.61
N GLU A 239 -4.86 -26.11 8.75
CA GLU A 239 -4.30 -25.37 7.61
C GLU A 239 -5.43 -24.77 6.75
N ASN A 240 -5.22 -23.55 6.26
CA ASN A 240 -6.16 -22.83 5.40
C ASN A 240 -7.61 -22.69 5.96
N SER A 241 -7.80 -22.78 7.27
CA SER A 241 -9.14 -22.80 7.91
C SER A 241 -9.57 -21.51 8.59
N THR A 242 -8.69 -20.51 8.61
CA THR A 242 -8.90 -19.22 9.27
C THR A 242 -8.90 -18.09 8.26
N VAL A 243 -9.85 -17.16 8.37
CA VAL A 243 -9.84 -15.90 7.61
C VAL A 243 -9.23 -14.77 8.44
N TYR A 244 -8.30 -14.02 7.85
CA TYR A 244 -7.85 -12.76 8.43
C TYR A 244 -8.69 -11.63 7.84
N VAL A 245 -9.12 -10.67 8.67
CA VAL A 245 -9.98 -9.54 8.27
C VAL A 245 -9.35 -8.24 8.75
N SER A 246 -9.05 -7.35 7.81
CA SER A 246 -8.47 -6.04 8.11
C SER A 246 -8.62 -5.06 6.94
N PHE A 247 -9.06 -3.85 7.24
CA PHE A 247 -9.29 -2.79 6.25
C PHE A 247 -8.17 -1.74 6.24
N GLY A 248 -6.97 -2.09 6.73
CA GLY A 248 -5.82 -1.19 6.76
C GLY A 248 -5.91 -0.13 7.87
N SER A 249 -4.94 0.79 7.90
CA SER A 249 -4.84 1.82 8.96
C SER A 249 -5.69 3.07 8.69
N GLU A 250 -6.18 3.24 7.47
CA GLU A 250 -6.81 4.49 7.00
C GLU A 250 -8.28 4.32 6.61
N ASN A 251 -8.86 3.11 6.74
CA ASN A 251 -10.29 2.88 6.54
C ASN A 251 -10.94 2.49 7.88
N PHE A 252 -12.09 3.09 8.17
CA PHE A 252 -12.89 2.84 9.36
C PHE A 252 -14.30 2.45 8.93
N LEU A 253 -14.81 1.33 9.47
CA LEU A 253 -16.15 0.86 9.14
C LEU A 253 -17.19 1.77 9.80
N THR A 254 -18.26 2.09 9.08
CA THR A 254 -19.46 2.63 9.72
C THR A 254 -20.09 1.59 10.65
N LYS A 255 -20.98 2.03 11.55
CA LYS A 255 -21.70 1.11 12.44
C LYS A 255 -22.48 0.04 11.67
N GLU A 256 -23.15 0.43 10.58
CA GLU A 256 -23.88 -0.50 9.70
C GLU A 256 -22.93 -1.54 9.08
N GLU A 257 -21.80 -1.09 8.51
CA GLU A 257 -20.82 -2.00 7.90
C GLU A 257 -20.17 -2.93 8.93
N MET A 258 -19.88 -2.43 10.13
CA MET A 258 -19.35 -3.23 11.24
C MET A 258 -20.34 -4.32 11.65
N GLU A 259 -21.63 -4.00 11.72
CA GLU A 259 -22.69 -4.96 12.02
C GLU A 259 -22.79 -6.05 10.94
N GLU A 260 -22.80 -5.67 9.66
CA GLU A 260 -22.88 -6.62 8.54
C GLU A 260 -21.66 -7.55 8.47
N VAL A 261 -20.46 -7.02 8.70
CA VAL A 261 -19.23 -7.82 8.76
C VAL A 261 -19.25 -8.78 9.97
N ALA A 262 -19.64 -8.30 11.16
CA ALA A 262 -19.71 -9.13 12.35
C ALA A 262 -20.70 -10.30 12.18
N TYR A 263 -21.94 -10.03 11.74
CA TYR A 263 -22.89 -11.10 11.49
C TYR A 263 -22.46 -12.03 10.35
N GLY A 264 -21.83 -11.50 9.31
CA GLY A 264 -21.28 -12.30 8.23
C GLY A 264 -20.22 -13.30 8.73
N LEU A 265 -19.31 -12.85 9.60
CA LEU A 265 -18.32 -13.72 10.26
C LEU A 265 -19.00 -14.77 11.14
N GLU A 266 -19.99 -14.39 11.94
CA GLU A 266 -20.74 -15.32 12.80
C GLU A 266 -21.40 -16.43 11.97
N VAL A 267 -22.13 -16.05 10.91
CA VAL A 267 -22.89 -16.97 10.03
C VAL A 267 -21.99 -17.84 9.15
N SER A 268 -20.84 -17.32 8.71
CA SER A 268 -19.88 -18.08 7.89
C SER A 268 -19.37 -19.36 8.58
N ASN A 269 -19.38 -19.35 9.92
CA ASN A 269 -18.84 -20.39 10.78
C ASN A 269 -17.38 -20.81 10.49
N VAL A 270 -16.58 -19.88 9.94
CA VAL A 270 -15.13 -20.08 9.81
C VAL A 270 -14.40 -19.58 11.06
N HIS A 271 -13.16 -20.02 11.27
CA HIS A 271 -12.29 -19.33 12.23
C HIS A 271 -11.90 -17.97 11.67
N PHE A 272 -11.78 -16.95 12.52
CA PHE A 272 -11.38 -15.63 12.06
C PHE A 272 -10.46 -14.88 13.03
N VAL A 273 -9.61 -14.03 12.46
CA VAL A 273 -8.88 -12.97 13.16
C VAL A 273 -9.31 -11.65 12.55
N TRP A 274 -9.99 -10.80 13.32
CA TRP A 274 -10.50 -9.52 12.82
C TRP A 274 -9.83 -8.35 13.54
N VAL A 275 -9.20 -7.48 12.75
CA VAL A 275 -8.64 -6.22 13.25
C VAL A 275 -9.70 -5.14 13.21
N VAL A 276 -10.09 -4.65 14.38
CA VAL A 276 -11.07 -3.58 14.54
C VAL A 276 -10.34 -2.27 14.85
N ARG A 277 -10.71 -1.21 14.13
CA ARG A 277 -10.07 0.10 14.22
C ARG A 277 -11.12 1.20 14.25
N PHE A 278 -10.81 2.26 14.96
CA PHE A 278 -11.62 3.47 15.08
C PHE A 278 -10.74 4.70 14.84
N PRO A 279 -11.31 5.83 14.38
CA PRO A 279 -10.60 7.10 14.35
C PRO A 279 -10.02 7.42 15.72
N LYS A 280 -8.80 7.97 15.80
CA LYS A 280 -8.16 8.27 17.11
C LYS A 280 -8.95 9.25 17.98
N GLU A 281 -9.78 10.08 17.36
CA GLU A 281 -10.65 11.06 18.03
C GLU A 281 -11.87 10.39 18.68
N GLU A 282 -12.28 9.22 18.18
CA GLU A 282 -13.36 8.44 18.77
C GLU A 282 -12.83 7.65 19.96
N GLN A 283 -13.22 8.08 21.16
CA GLN A 283 -13.01 7.30 22.37
C GLN A 283 -14.01 6.15 22.42
N VAL A 284 -13.71 5.07 21.69
CA VAL A 284 -14.41 3.79 21.93
C VAL A 284 -13.89 3.22 23.24
N VAL A 285 -14.76 3.20 24.25
CA VAL A 285 -14.43 2.72 25.60
C VAL A 285 -14.54 1.20 25.68
N ASN A 286 -15.51 0.60 24.97
CA ASN A 286 -15.73 -0.85 24.97
C ASN A 286 -16.18 -1.35 23.57
N LEU A 287 -15.61 -2.47 23.12
CA LEU A 287 -16.00 -3.15 21.89
C LEU A 287 -17.46 -3.64 21.91
N GLU A 288 -18.03 -3.88 23.09
CA GLU A 288 -19.43 -4.30 23.25
C GLU A 288 -20.43 -3.22 22.79
N ASP A 289 -20.03 -1.95 22.75
CA ASP A 289 -20.91 -0.83 22.35
C ASP A 289 -21.04 -0.69 20.83
N VAL A 290 -20.08 -1.25 20.09
CA VAL A 290 -19.92 -1.08 18.63
C VAL A 290 -20.17 -2.38 17.87
N LEU A 291 -19.96 -3.53 18.51
CA LEU A 291 -20.27 -4.84 17.93
C LEU A 291 -21.71 -5.26 18.25
N PRO A 292 -22.30 -6.18 17.47
CA PRO A 292 -23.63 -6.70 17.76
C PRO A 292 -23.71 -7.31 19.17
N GLN A 293 -24.86 -7.13 19.82
CA GLN A 293 -25.06 -7.60 21.19
C GLN A 293 -24.73 -9.09 21.33
N GLY A 294 -23.86 -9.43 22.29
CA GLY A 294 -23.44 -10.80 22.57
C GLY A 294 -22.44 -11.39 21.57
N PHE A 295 -21.97 -10.62 20.57
CA PHE A 295 -21.05 -11.12 19.54
C PHE A 295 -19.75 -11.64 20.14
N LEU A 296 -19.18 -10.91 21.11
CA LEU A 296 -17.94 -11.30 21.78
C LEU A 296 -18.09 -12.64 22.49
N GLN A 297 -19.17 -12.80 23.26
CA GLN A 297 -19.46 -14.00 24.04
C GLN A 297 -19.73 -15.22 23.15
N ARG A 298 -20.41 -15.03 22.02
CA ARG A 298 -20.75 -16.13 21.09
C ARG A 298 -19.58 -16.58 20.22
N ASN A 299 -18.67 -15.68 19.85
CA ASN A 299 -17.70 -15.94 18.78
C ASN A 299 -16.23 -15.86 19.22
N ILE A 300 -15.88 -15.16 20.29
CA ILE A 300 -14.48 -14.96 20.66
C ILE A 300 -14.00 -16.04 21.62
N GLY A 301 -12.80 -16.57 21.37
CA GLY A 301 -12.25 -17.70 22.12
C GLY A 301 -11.78 -18.79 21.17
N GLU A 302 -12.49 -19.89 21.08
CA GLU A 302 -12.14 -20.98 20.17
C GLU A 302 -12.34 -20.59 18.70
N LYS A 303 -13.44 -19.91 18.38
CA LYS A 303 -13.85 -19.60 16.99
C LYS A 303 -13.13 -18.38 16.41
N GLY A 304 -13.12 -17.26 17.12
CA GLY A 304 -12.59 -15.99 16.61
C GLY A 304 -11.68 -15.25 17.59
N ARG A 305 -10.88 -14.34 17.04
CA ARG A 305 -10.10 -13.33 17.78
C ARG A 305 -10.35 -11.95 17.21
N ILE A 306 -10.51 -10.96 18.09
CA ILE A 306 -10.47 -9.54 17.73
C ILE A 306 -9.13 -8.98 18.20
N ILE A 307 -8.50 -8.19 17.34
CA ILE A 307 -7.31 -7.40 17.66
C ILE A 307 -7.66 -5.94 17.48
N GLU A 308 -7.47 -5.14 18.51
CA GLU A 308 -7.75 -3.70 18.46
C GLU A 308 -6.53 -2.92 17.96
N ARG A 309 -6.78 -1.89 17.16
CA ARG A 309 -5.82 -0.84 16.74
C ARG A 309 -4.63 -1.29 15.90
N TRP A 310 -3.91 -2.36 16.21
CA TRP A 310 -2.77 -2.81 15.42
C TRP A 310 -2.60 -4.32 15.52
N ALA A 311 -2.30 -4.95 14.38
CA ALA A 311 -2.04 -6.37 14.30
C ALA A 311 -0.74 -6.61 13.53
N PRO A 312 0.02 -7.67 13.88
CA PRO A 312 1.20 -8.09 13.16
C PRO A 312 0.82 -8.79 11.86
N GLN A 313 0.29 -8.03 10.90
CA GLN A 313 -0.33 -8.54 9.67
C GLN A 313 0.58 -9.52 8.92
N THR A 314 1.85 -9.17 8.73
CA THR A 314 2.86 -10.03 8.09
C THR A 314 2.98 -11.40 8.76
N ILE A 315 2.95 -11.44 10.10
CA ILE A 315 3.09 -12.70 10.88
C ILE A 315 1.81 -13.53 10.76
N ILE A 316 0.64 -12.88 10.84
CA ILE A 316 -0.65 -13.55 10.67
C ILE A 316 -0.72 -14.16 9.27
N LEU A 317 -0.46 -13.38 8.21
CA LEU A 317 -0.53 -13.84 6.82
C LEU A 317 0.45 -14.96 6.47
N LYS A 318 1.62 -15.00 7.13
CA LYS A 318 2.60 -16.10 6.96
C LYS A 318 2.15 -17.41 7.62
N HIS A 319 1.16 -17.38 8.51
CA HIS A 319 0.78 -18.57 9.28
C HIS A 319 -0.01 -19.57 8.41
N PRO A 320 0.34 -20.88 8.39
CA PRO A 320 -0.31 -21.88 7.53
C PRO A 320 -1.83 -22.03 7.71
N SER A 321 -2.32 -21.73 8.91
CA SER A 321 -3.77 -21.76 9.20
C SER A 321 -4.58 -20.67 8.50
N ILE A 322 -3.95 -19.60 7.98
CA ILE A 322 -4.66 -18.57 7.23
C ILE A 322 -5.00 -19.08 5.84
N GLY A 323 -6.30 -19.16 5.54
CA GLY A 323 -6.82 -19.61 4.25
C GLY A 323 -7.21 -18.49 3.29
N ALA A 324 -7.46 -17.28 3.82
CA ALA A 324 -7.80 -16.11 3.03
C ALA A 324 -7.64 -14.81 3.84
N PHE A 325 -7.54 -13.68 3.13
CA PHE A 325 -7.55 -12.34 3.71
C PHE A 325 -8.70 -11.49 3.13
N VAL A 326 -9.66 -11.11 3.97
CA VAL A 326 -10.66 -10.07 3.67
C VAL A 326 -10.03 -8.69 3.86
N THR A 327 -9.88 -7.95 2.77
CA THR A 327 -9.13 -6.70 2.75
C THR A 327 -9.79 -5.64 1.88
N HIS A 328 -9.53 -4.37 2.21
CA HIS A 328 -9.90 -3.21 1.41
C HIS A 328 -9.20 -3.14 0.05
N SER A 329 -8.29 -4.08 -0.26
CA SER A 329 -7.55 -4.13 -1.54
C SER A 329 -6.57 -2.97 -1.74
N GLY A 330 -6.03 -2.41 -0.65
CA GLY A 330 -4.86 -1.53 -0.75
C GLY A 330 -3.68 -2.27 -1.36
N TRP A 331 -2.85 -1.57 -2.12
CA TRP A 331 -1.81 -2.21 -2.92
C TRP A 331 -0.78 -2.96 -2.09
N ASN A 332 -0.31 -2.39 -0.97
CA ASN A 332 0.64 -3.07 -0.08
C ASN A 332 0.08 -4.39 0.48
N SER A 333 -1.16 -4.39 0.99
CA SER A 333 -1.82 -5.61 1.48
C SER A 333 -2.00 -6.65 0.36
N THR A 334 -2.27 -6.20 -0.86
CA THR A 334 -2.38 -7.07 -2.04
C THR A 334 -1.04 -7.76 -2.33
N LEU A 335 0.06 -7.01 -2.31
CA LEU A 335 1.41 -7.56 -2.51
C LEU A 335 1.79 -8.54 -1.39
N GLU A 336 1.47 -8.23 -0.13
CA GLU A 336 1.70 -9.14 1.00
C GLU A 336 0.95 -10.47 0.82
N CYS A 337 -0.32 -10.44 0.40
CA CYS A 337 -1.08 -11.66 0.10
C CYS A 337 -0.38 -12.52 -0.95
N ILE A 338 0.06 -11.90 -2.05
CA ILE A 338 0.75 -12.61 -3.12
C ILE A 338 2.08 -13.19 -2.62
N GLU A 339 2.87 -12.41 -1.88
CA GLU A 339 4.16 -12.86 -1.33
C GLU A 339 4.01 -14.00 -0.32
N PHE A 340 2.91 -14.05 0.43
CA PHE A 340 2.67 -15.10 1.42
C PHE A 340 1.79 -16.25 0.91
N GLY A 341 1.28 -16.17 -0.32
CA GLY A 341 0.49 -17.26 -0.91
C GLY A 341 -0.97 -17.30 -0.42
N VAL A 342 -1.50 -16.18 0.06
CA VAL A 342 -2.83 -16.09 0.68
C VAL A 342 -3.85 -15.57 -0.35
N PRO A 343 -4.95 -16.29 -0.62
CA PRO A 343 -6.07 -15.79 -1.42
C PRO A 343 -6.70 -14.53 -0.85
N ILE A 344 -7.15 -13.66 -1.76
CA ILE A 344 -7.72 -12.36 -1.40
C ILE A 344 -9.24 -12.38 -1.51
N ILE A 345 -9.93 -11.90 -0.49
CA ILE A 345 -11.34 -11.52 -0.56
C ILE A 345 -11.38 -9.99 -0.55
N ALA A 346 -11.50 -9.40 -1.73
CA ALA A 346 -11.49 -7.97 -1.92
C ALA A 346 -12.82 -7.35 -1.49
N LEU A 347 -12.77 -6.37 -0.59
CA LEU A 347 -13.90 -5.56 -0.18
C LEU A 347 -13.47 -4.08 -0.12
N PRO A 348 -13.38 -3.40 -1.28
CA PRO A 348 -13.00 -1.98 -1.34
C PRO A 348 -13.86 -1.13 -0.40
N MET A 349 -13.23 -0.25 0.37
CA MET A 349 -13.88 0.62 1.36
C MET A 349 -13.85 2.09 0.96
N ASN A 350 -12.81 2.51 0.25
CA ASN A 350 -12.62 3.87 -0.22
C ASN A 350 -12.66 3.91 -1.75
N PHE A 351 -13.77 4.41 -2.30
CA PHE A 351 -14.02 4.45 -3.75
C PHE A 351 -13.31 5.60 -4.48
N TYR A 352 -12.78 6.60 -3.78
CA TYR A 352 -11.94 7.66 -4.38
C TYR A 352 -10.46 7.28 -4.47
N SER A 353 -10.08 6.09 -3.98
CA SER A 353 -8.71 5.57 -3.99
C SER A 353 -8.47 4.52 -5.09
N ASP A 354 -7.35 3.82 -5.02
CA ASP A 354 -6.96 2.74 -5.93
C ASP A 354 -7.69 1.41 -5.68
N GLN A 355 -8.33 1.27 -4.51
CA GLN A 355 -8.92 0.03 -4.01
C GLN A 355 -9.88 -0.67 -5.00
N PRO A 356 -10.83 0.01 -5.67
CA PRO A 356 -11.75 -0.67 -6.60
C PRO A 356 -11.02 -1.30 -7.79
N LEU A 357 -10.08 -0.58 -8.39
CA LEU A 357 -9.32 -1.08 -9.55
C LEU A 357 -8.34 -2.19 -9.13
N ASN A 358 -7.79 -2.12 -7.91
CA ASN A 358 -7.01 -3.21 -7.33
C ASN A 358 -7.86 -4.48 -7.19
N ALA A 359 -9.10 -4.38 -6.70
CA ALA A 359 -10.01 -5.52 -6.60
C ALA A 359 -10.29 -6.17 -7.97
N ARG A 360 -10.51 -5.35 -9.02
CA ARG A 360 -10.67 -5.85 -10.40
C ARG A 360 -9.41 -6.58 -10.89
N LEU A 361 -8.23 -6.03 -10.59
CA LEU A 361 -6.95 -6.64 -10.95
C LEU A 361 -6.73 -7.97 -10.23
N ILE A 362 -7.06 -8.05 -8.94
CA ILE A 362 -7.00 -9.26 -8.11
C ILE A 362 -7.85 -10.37 -8.74
N VAL A 363 -9.12 -10.06 -9.07
CA VAL A 363 -10.04 -11.00 -9.72
C VAL A 363 -9.51 -11.39 -11.10
N LYS A 364 -9.02 -10.44 -11.89
CA LYS A 364 -8.49 -10.69 -13.23
C LYS A 364 -7.29 -11.64 -13.23
N ASN A 365 -6.41 -11.51 -12.24
CA ASN A 365 -5.26 -12.39 -12.07
C ASN A 365 -5.63 -13.75 -11.43
N GLY A 366 -6.89 -13.92 -10.99
CA GLY A 366 -7.37 -15.15 -10.38
C GLY A 366 -6.79 -15.43 -9.00
N VAL A 367 -6.26 -14.40 -8.33
CA VAL A 367 -5.64 -14.52 -6.99
C VAL A 367 -6.60 -14.16 -5.85
N GLY A 368 -7.82 -13.77 -6.20
CA GLY A 368 -8.87 -13.51 -5.24
C GLY A 368 -10.25 -13.35 -5.89
N VAL A 369 -11.23 -13.11 -5.03
CA VAL A 369 -12.61 -12.79 -5.40
C VAL A 369 -12.96 -11.42 -4.83
N GLU A 370 -13.92 -10.73 -5.45
CA GLU A 370 -14.49 -9.53 -4.86
C GLU A 370 -15.81 -9.86 -4.17
N MET A 371 -15.93 -9.41 -2.92
CA MET A 371 -17.15 -9.55 -2.14
C MET A 371 -18.24 -8.66 -2.72
N ALA A 372 -19.39 -9.27 -3.02
CA ALA A 372 -20.50 -8.56 -3.63
C ALA A 372 -21.10 -7.51 -2.69
N ARG A 373 -21.29 -6.30 -3.22
CA ARG A 373 -22.11 -5.22 -2.65
C ARG A 373 -23.43 -5.14 -3.43
N ASP A 374 -24.45 -4.54 -2.85
CA ASP A 374 -25.68 -4.24 -3.61
C ASP A 374 -25.47 -3.10 -4.63
N GLY A 375 -26.53 -2.77 -5.37
CA GLY A 375 -26.49 -1.70 -6.39
C GLY A 375 -26.11 -0.32 -5.84
N ASN A 376 -26.34 -0.07 -4.54
CA ASN A 376 -26.00 1.17 -3.85
C ASN A 376 -24.63 1.11 -3.16
N GLY A 377 -23.87 0.03 -3.36
CA GLY A 377 -22.57 -0.16 -2.75
C GLY A 377 -22.63 -0.59 -1.27
N LYS A 378 -23.77 -1.04 -0.73
CA LYS A 378 -23.85 -1.51 0.67
C LYS A 378 -23.36 -2.95 0.84
N ILE A 379 -22.78 -3.22 2.00
CA ILE A 379 -22.34 -4.55 2.44
C ILE A 379 -23.55 -5.31 3.01
N HIS A 380 -23.62 -6.61 2.74
CA HIS A 380 -24.65 -7.49 3.29
C HIS A 380 -24.01 -8.72 3.93
N ARG A 381 -24.39 -9.04 5.17
CA ARG A 381 -23.90 -10.17 5.97
C ARG A 381 -24.01 -11.51 5.26
N GLY A 382 -25.04 -11.69 4.44
CA GLY A 382 -25.22 -12.90 3.62
C GLY A 382 -24.07 -13.07 2.61
N ASN A 383 -23.75 -12.00 1.88
CA ASN A 383 -22.64 -12.00 0.91
C ASN A 383 -21.28 -12.18 1.61
N VAL A 384 -21.10 -11.55 2.79
CA VAL A 384 -19.91 -11.74 3.62
C VAL A 384 -19.75 -13.21 3.99
N ALA A 385 -20.81 -13.82 4.52
CA ALA A 385 -20.80 -15.20 4.98
C ALA A 385 -20.56 -16.20 3.84
N GLU A 386 -21.28 -16.05 2.73
CA GLU A 386 -21.18 -16.92 1.57
C GLU A 386 -19.78 -16.84 0.93
N THR A 387 -19.28 -15.62 0.68
CA THR A 387 -17.96 -15.43 0.06
C THR A 387 -16.84 -16.04 0.91
N ILE A 388 -16.87 -15.79 2.23
CA ILE A 388 -15.87 -16.36 3.15
C ILE A 388 -15.95 -17.88 3.17
N LYS A 389 -17.17 -18.44 3.26
CA LYS A 389 -17.38 -19.88 3.28
C LYS A 389 -16.93 -20.55 1.99
N ASP A 390 -17.19 -19.94 0.84
CA ASP A 390 -16.82 -20.49 -0.47
C ASP A 390 -15.30 -20.51 -0.67
N VAL A 391 -14.60 -19.47 -0.22
CA VAL A 391 -13.14 -19.42 -0.32
C VAL A 391 -12.46 -20.37 0.67
N ILE A 392 -12.99 -20.55 1.89
CA ILE A 392 -12.38 -21.41 2.91
C ILE A 392 -12.79 -22.89 2.75
N PHE A 393 -14.08 -23.17 2.55
CA PHE A 393 -14.67 -24.52 2.57
C PHE A 393 -15.42 -24.92 1.29
N GLY A 394 -15.48 -24.07 0.27
CA GLY A 394 -16.33 -24.28 -0.91
C GLY A 394 -16.03 -25.59 -1.65
N GLY A 395 -17.06 -26.44 -1.81
CA GLY A 395 -16.98 -27.77 -2.44
C GLY A 395 -16.71 -27.79 -3.96
N LYS A 396 -16.46 -26.63 -4.59
CA LYS A 396 -16.02 -26.49 -5.99
C LYS A 396 -14.53 -26.15 -6.12
N ASN A 397 -13.73 -26.37 -5.07
CA ASN A 397 -12.30 -26.10 -5.04
C ASN A 397 -11.91 -24.63 -5.31
N ILE A 398 -12.83 -23.67 -5.11
CA ILE A 398 -12.58 -22.23 -5.37
C ILE A 398 -11.33 -21.77 -4.59
N GLY A 399 -11.30 -22.03 -3.28
CA GLY A 399 -10.15 -21.70 -2.44
C GLY A 399 -8.84 -22.35 -2.89
N GLU A 400 -8.89 -23.61 -3.34
CA GLU A 400 -7.70 -24.34 -3.80
C GLU A 400 -7.16 -23.78 -5.12
N ASP A 401 -8.06 -23.45 -6.05
CA ASP A 401 -7.70 -22.83 -7.32
C ASP A 401 -7.10 -21.44 -7.11
N LEU A 402 -7.68 -20.63 -6.21
CA LEU A 402 -7.12 -19.33 -5.83
C LEU A 402 -5.73 -19.50 -5.20
N ARG A 403 -5.55 -20.43 -4.26
CA ARG A 403 -4.25 -20.71 -3.63
C ARG A 403 -3.20 -21.12 -4.67
N ARG A 404 -3.56 -21.99 -5.62
CA ARG A 404 -2.68 -22.37 -6.73
C ARG A 404 -2.28 -21.15 -7.56
N LYS A 405 -3.24 -20.31 -7.95
CA LYS A 405 -2.98 -19.10 -8.74
C LYS A 405 -2.11 -18.08 -8.00
N VAL A 406 -2.35 -17.86 -6.71
CA VAL A 406 -1.50 -16.97 -5.88
C VAL A 406 -0.08 -17.52 -5.83
N LYS A 407 0.08 -18.83 -5.62
CA LYS A 407 1.40 -19.49 -5.61
C LYS A 407 2.12 -19.37 -6.96
N ASP A 408 1.44 -19.63 -8.07
CA ASP A 408 2.02 -19.50 -9.41
C ASP A 408 2.49 -18.06 -9.67
N LEU A 409 1.66 -17.07 -9.33
CA LEU A 409 2.02 -15.66 -9.48
C LEU A 409 3.19 -15.27 -8.59
N ARG A 410 3.22 -15.74 -7.34
CA ARG A 410 4.33 -15.53 -6.40
C ARG A 410 5.65 -16.06 -6.96
N GLU A 411 5.65 -17.28 -7.50
CA GLU A 411 6.87 -17.86 -8.08
C GLU A 411 7.33 -17.08 -9.33
N ASN A 412 6.39 -16.63 -10.17
CA ASN A 412 6.72 -15.77 -11.32
C ASN A 412 7.36 -14.43 -10.89
N ILE A 413 6.87 -13.81 -9.81
CA ILE A 413 7.47 -12.59 -9.25
C ILE A 413 8.88 -12.88 -8.74
N LYS A 414 9.09 -13.99 -8.02
CA LYS A 414 10.42 -14.38 -7.52
C LYS A 414 11.43 -14.56 -8.64
N LEU A 415 11.03 -15.16 -9.76
CA LEU A 415 11.89 -15.37 -10.93
C LEU A 415 12.38 -14.06 -11.55
N GLN A 416 11.56 -12.99 -11.48
CA GLN A 416 11.88 -11.69 -12.09
C GLN A 416 12.48 -10.69 -11.10
N ARG A 417 12.32 -10.92 -9.80
CA ARG A 417 12.64 -9.97 -8.72
C ARG A 417 14.05 -9.37 -8.78
N GLU A 418 15.07 -10.21 -8.95
CA GLU A 418 16.46 -9.73 -8.98
C GLU A 418 16.76 -8.98 -10.28
N GLU A 419 16.28 -9.47 -11.42
CA GLU A 419 16.44 -8.79 -12.71
C GLU A 419 15.76 -7.42 -12.72
N GLU A 420 14.53 -7.32 -12.18
CA GLU A 420 13.80 -6.07 -12.06
C GLU A 420 14.55 -5.08 -11.16
N MET A 421 15.03 -5.53 -10.00
CA MET A 421 15.81 -4.70 -9.09
C MET A 421 17.14 -4.26 -9.71
N ASP A 422 17.80 -5.12 -10.49
CA ASP A 422 19.04 -4.79 -11.18
C ASP A 422 18.80 -3.80 -12.33
N GLY A 423 17.64 -3.87 -12.99
CA GLY A 423 17.16 -2.85 -13.92
C GLY A 423 17.08 -1.47 -13.25
N VAL A 424 16.50 -1.39 -12.04
CA VAL A 424 16.44 -0.16 -11.24
C VAL A 424 17.86 0.34 -10.90
N VAL A 425 18.75 -0.54 -10.47
CA VAL A 425 20.15 -0.20 -10.16
C VAL A 425 20.87 0.37 -11.39
N ASN A 426 20.71 -0.24 -12.55
CA ASN A 426 21.35 0.19 -13.79
C ASN A 426 20.87 1.58 -14.21
N VAL A 427 19.58 1.86 -14.07
CA VAL A 427 19.01 3.19 -14.37
C VAL A 427 19.54 4.25 -13.40
N LEU A 428 19.58 3.95 -12.09
CA LEU A 428 20.16 4.85 -11.10
C LEU A 428 21.63 5.11 -11.38
N LYS A 429 22.42 4.08 -11.72
CA LYS A 429 23.83 4.22 -12.07
C LYS A 429 24.03 5.13 -13.28
N ARG A 430 23.29 4.86 -14.36
CA ARG A 430 23.28 5.66 -15.59
C ARG A 430 23.00 7.14 -15.34
N ILE A 431 22.05 7.46 -14.46
CA ILE A 431 21.69 8.85 -14.13
C ILE A 431 22.81 9.54 -13.38
N CYS A 432 23.33 8.90 -12.34
CA CYS A 432 24.44 9.45 -11.56
C CYS A 432 25.71 9.66 -12.42
N ASP A 433 26.02 8.74 -13.33
CA ASP A 433 27.21 8.81 -14.20
C ASP A 433 27.10 9.96 -15.21
N LYS A 434 25.91 10.18 -15.78
CA LYS A 434 25.67 11.34 -16.65
C LYS A 434 25.85 12.65 -15.89
N ASN A 435 25.34 12.71 -14.68
CA ASN A 435 25.47 13.90 -13.83
C ASN A 435 26.92 14.20 -13.45
N ALA A 436 27.73 13.17 -13.18
CA ALA A 436 29.14 13.34 -12.86
C ALA A 436 29.98 13.89 -14.03
N ARG A 437 29.49 13.81 -15.27
CA ARG A 437 30.17 14.32 -16.48
C ARG A 437 29.70 15.73 -16.91
N SER A 438 28.64 16.25 -16.30
CA SER A 438 28.06 17.57 -16.61
C SER A 438 28.51 18.67 -15.63
N ILE A 439 29.29 18.29 -14.61
CA ILE A 439 29.98 19.15 -13.64
C ILE A 439 31.46 19.17 -14.03
#